data_AF-A0A969BVD4-F1
#
_entry.id   AF-A0A969BVD4-F1
#
_cell.length_a   1.000
_cell.length_b   1.000
_cell.length_c   1.000
_cell.angle_alpha   90.00
_cell.angle_beta   90.00
_cell.angle_gamma   90.00
#
_symmetry.space_group_name_H-M   'P 1'
#
loop_
_entity.id
_entity.type
_entity.pdbx_description
1 polymer ?
#
loop_
_entity_poly.entity_id
_entity_poly.type
_entity_poly.pdbx_seq_one_letter_code
_entity_poly.pdbx_strand_id
1 'polypeptide(L)'
;MYEARDVKVSVKRWRCKGCGKTISQLPNFLHRHRHYALAVIEGVLRKRLEQGQTWTQLGGAGAPSQRSLRRWVTAFVARAMTWLPALMTVLALAVPLLSALDPHGTEADAPAVAVLRMSDR
;
A
#
# COMPACT_ATOMS: atom_id res chain seq x y z
N MET A 1 -22.21 3.78 13.80
CA MET A 1 -22.77 4.87 12.96
C MET A 1 -21.60 5.73 12.51
N TYR A 2 -21.35 5.87 11.20
CA TYR A 2 -20.40 6.87 10.70
C TYR A 2 -21.21 8.13 10.36
N GLU A 3 -20.97 9.23 11.08
CA GLU A 3 -21.50 10.55 10.72
C GLU A 3 -20.82 11.02 9.43
N ALA A 4 -21.61 11.27 8.39
CA ALA A 4 -21.11 11.83 7.14
C ALA A 4 -20.82 13.32 7.34
N ARG A 5 -19.53 13.68 7.42
CA ARG A 5 -19.10 15.07 7.35
C ARG A 5 -18.89 15.46 5.89
N ASP A 6 -19.43 16.61 5.49
CA ASP A 6 -19.16 17.20 4.18
C ASP A 6 -17.70 17.67 4.09
N VAL A 7 -16.87 16.89 3.41
CA VAL A 7 -15.47 17.24 3.15
C VAL A 7 -15.37 17.91 1.79
N LYS A 8 -14.96 19.18 1.76
CA LYS A 8 -14.62 19.88 0.51
C LYS A 8 -13.26 19.42 0.02
N VAL A 9 -13.22 18.84 -1.17
CA VAL A 9 -11.99 18.35 -1.80
C VAL A 9 -11.67 19.20 -3.03
N SER A 10 -10.54 19.92 -3.01
CA SER A 10 -10.09 20.71 -4.15
C SER A 10 -9.42 19.83 -5.22
N VAL A 11 -9.96 19.83 -6.44
CA VAL A 11 -9.39 19.09 -7.58
C VAL A 11 -8.71 20.06 -8.53
N LYS A 12 -7.39 19.94 -8.70
CA LYS A 12 -6.63 20.73 -9.68
C LYS A 12 -6.82 20.18 -11.08
N ARG A 13 -7.16 21.04 -12.04
CA ARG A 13 -7.37 20.69 -13.45
C ARG A 13 -6.51 21.60 -14.33
N TRP A 14 -5.83 21.02 -15.31
CA TRP A 14 -5.04 21.74 -16.31
C TRP A 14 -5.55 21.42 -17.69
N ARG A 15 -5.76 22.45 -18.51
CA ARG A 15 -6.15 22.31 -19.92
C ARG A 15 -4.93 22.59 -20.80
N CYS A 16 -4.57 21.63 -21.65
CA CYS A 16 -3.55 21.85 -22.67
C CYS A 16 -4.10 22.83 -23.72
N LYS A 17 -3.40 23.94 -23.96
CA LYS A 17 -3.79 24.92 -24.98
C LYS A 17 -3.58 24.43 -26.42
N GLY A 18 -2.63 23.50 -26.63
CA GLY A 18 -2.34 22.95 -27.96
C GLY A 18 -3.33 21.88 -28.42
N CYS A 19 -3.58 20.86 -27.59
CA CYS A 19 -4.47 19.74 -27.96
C CYS A 19 -5.88 19.83 -27.36
N GLY A 20 -6.16 20.85 -26.54
CA GLY A 20 -7.47 21.05 -25.89
C GLY A 20 -7.82 20.06 -24.76
N LYS A 21 -7.01 19.01 -24.55
CA LYS A 21 -7.25 17.98 -23.52
C LYS A 21 -7.08 18.53 -22.11
N THR A 22 -7.89 18.02 -21.18
CA THR A 22 -7.83 18.39 -19.76
C THR A 22 -7.29 17.22 -18.94
N ILE A 23 -6.29 17.48 -18.11
CA ILE A 23 -5.78 16.54 -17.10
C ILE A 23 -6.23 17.02 -15.73
N SER A 24 -6.61 16.09 -14.85
CA SER A 24 -7.01 16.37 -13.47
C SER A 24 -6.15 15.58 -12.52
N GLN A 25 -5.58 16.22 -11.50
CA GLN A 25 -4.93 15.53 -10.40
C GLN A 25 -6.00 15.26 -9.34
N LEU A 26 -6.56 14.06 -9.40
CA LEU A 26 -7.53 13.58 -8.44
C LEU A 26 -6.78 13.04 -7.21
N PRO A 27 -7.22 13.36 -6.00
CA PRO A 27 -6.88 12.58 -4.82
C PRO A 27 -7.13 11.10 -5.08
N ASN A 28 -6.29 10.23 -4.52
CA ASN A 28 -6.27 8.80 -4.84
C ASN A 28 -7.64 8.09 -4.70
N PHE A 29 -8.52 8.61 -3.84
CA PHE A 29 -9.88 8.11 -3.57
C PHE A 29 -10.95 8.65 -4.54
N LEU A 30 -10.65 9.65 -5.36
CA LEU A 30 -11.58 10.24 -6.35
C LEU A 30 -11.36 9.70 -7.77
N HIS A 31 -10.59 8.64 -7.96
CA HIS A 31 -10.49 8.00 -9.26
C HIS A 31 -11.85 7.38 -9.64
N ARG A 32 -12.35 7.73 -10.84
CA ARG A 32 -13.66 7.37 -11.40
C ARG A 32 -14.06 5.88 -11.27
N HIS A 33 -13.10 4.98 -11.10
CA HIS A 33 -13.30 3.54 -11.01
C HIS A 33 -12.77 2.91 -9.71
N ARG A 34 -12.32 3.74 -8.76
CA ARG A 34 -11.69 3.29 -7.51
C ARG A 34 -12.62 3.55 -6.34
N HIS A 35 -13.60 2.67 -6.17
CA HIS A 35 -14.57 2.72 -5.09
C HIS A 35 -14.00 2.34 -3.71
N TYR A 36 -12.75 1.86 -3.65
CA TYR A 36 -12.09 1.41 -2.43
C TYR A 36 -10.69 1.98 -2.31
N ALA A 37 -10.36 2.49 -1.12
CA ALA A 37 -9.02 2.93 -0.78
C ALA A 37 -8.02 1.77 -0.87
N LEU A 38 -6.74 2.07 -1.16
CA LEU A 38 -5.68 1.06 -1.21
C LEU A 38 -5.62 0.26 0.10
N ALA A 39 -5.69 0.94 1.24
CA ALA A 39 -5.65 0.33 2.57
C ALA A 39 -6.75 -0.73 2.78
N VAL A 40 -7.94 -0.54 2.19
CA VAL A 40 -9.03 -1.53 2.25
C VAL A 40 -8.67 -2.78 1.45
N ILE A 41 -8.13 -2.59 0.24
CA ILE A 41 -7.69 -3.69 -0.63
C ILE A 41 -6.54 -4.46 0.04
N GLU A 42 -5.53 -3.76 0.56
CA GLU A 42 -4.39 -4.34 1.28
C GLU A 42 -4.83 -5.12 2.51
N GLY A 43 -5.76 -4.57 3.31
CA GLY A 43 -6.31 -5.25 4.48
C GLY A 43 -7.02 -6.56 4.11
N VAL A 44 -7.74 -6.60 2.99
CA VAL A 44 -8.35 -7.83 2.47
C VAL A 44 -7.30 -8.83 2.02
N LEU A 45 -6.28 -8.39 1.27
CA LEU A 45 -5.21 -9.26 0.79
C LEU A 45 -4.45 -9.91 1.95
N ARG A 46 -4.08 -9.12 2.96
CA ARG A 46 -3.42 -9.60 4.19
C ARG A 46 -4.25 -10.68 4.88
N LYS A 47 -5.52 -10.37 5.19
CA LYS A 47 -6.42 -11.31 5.86
C LYS A 47 -6.62 -12.61 5.07
N ARG A 48 -6.72 -12.52 3.74
CA ARG A 48 -6.94 -13.69 2.89
C ARG A 48 -5.68 -14.53 2.68
N LEU A 49 -4.56 -13.89 2.36
CA LEU A 49 -3.34 -14.57 1.90
C LEU A 49 -2.36 -14.85 3.03
N GLU A 50 -2.21 -13.94 4.01
CA GLU A 50 -1.31 -14.14 5.15
C GLU A 50 -2.02 -14.88 6.30
N GLN A 51 -3.27 -14.53 6.58
CA GLN A 51 -4.02 -15.06 7.75
C GLN A 51 -4.98 -16.20 7.41
N GLY A 52 -5.11 -16.57 6.14
CA GLY A 52 -5.93 -17.71 5.71
C GLY A 52 -7.45 -17.56 5.88
N GLN A 53 -7.97 -16.35 6.14
CA GLN A 53 -9.40 -16.14 6.39
C GLN A 53 -10.27 -16.56 5.19
N THR A 54 -11.44 -17.14 5.48
CA THR A 54 -12.39 -17.58 4.46
C THR A 54 -13.20 -16.42 3.87
N TRP A 55 -13.85 -16.63 2.72
CA TRP A 55 -14.69 -15.60 2.09
C TRP A 55 -15.89 -15.16 2.93
N THR A 56 -16.37 -16.03 3.81
CA THR A 56 -17.46 -15.71 4.75
C THR A 56 -16.96 -14.81 5.87
N GLN A 57 -15.75 -15.04 6.38
CA GLN A 57 -15.10 -14.21 7.42
C GLN A 57 -14.70 -12.81 6.92
N LEU A 58 -14.40 -12.67 5.62
CA LEU A 58 -14.10 -11.39 4.99
C LEU A 58 -15.34 -10.58 4.61
N GLY A 59 -16.51 -11.23 4.56
CA GLY A 59 -17.78 -10.61 4.23
C GLY A 59 -18.48 -10.03 5.48
N GLY A 60 -19.46 -9.16 5.26
CA GLY A 60 -20.24 -8.55 6.33
C GLY A 60 -20.89 -7.24 5.91
N ALA A 61 -21.66 -6.66 6.82
CA ALA A 61 -22.27 -5.35 6.60
C ALA A 61 -21.18 -4.28 6.41
N GLY A 62 -21.20 -3.58 5.28
CA GLY A 62 -20.20 -2.57 4.92
C GLY A 62 -18.91 -3.11 4.29
N ALA A 63 -18.76 -4.43 4.14
CA ALA A 63 -17.62 -5.03 3.45
C ALA A 63 -17.82 -5.01 1.91
N PRO A 64 -16.72 -5.03 1.12
CA PRO A 64 -16.81 -5.21 -0.32
C PRO A 64 -17.52 -6.52 -0.67
N SER A 65 -18.24 -6.53 -1.80
CA SER A 65 -18.91 -7.75 -2.27
C SER A 65 -17.91 -8.90 -2.49
N GLN A 66 -18.33 -10.14 -2.24
CA GLN A 66 -17.45 -11.31 -2.44
C GLN A 66 -16.85 -11.40 -3.84
N ARG A 67 -17.60 -10.97 -4.87
CA ARG A 67 -17.08 -10.87 -6.24
C ARG A 67 -15.88 -9.93 -6.34
N SER A 68 -15.96 -8.77 -5.67
CA SER A 68 -14.87 -7.79 -5.63
C SER A 68 -13.65 -8.34 -4.88
N LEU A 69 -13.88 -8.96 -3.71
CA LEU A 69 -12.82 -9.59 -2.91
C LEU A 69 -12.06 -10.64 -3.73
N ARG A 70 -12.79 -11.58 -4.37
CA ARG A 70 -12.19 -12.62 -5.22
C ARG A 70 -11.40 -12.02 -6.37
N ARG A 71 -11.96 -11.02 -7.06
CA ARG A 71 -11.29 -10.36 -8.19
C ARG A 71 -9.97 -9.72 -7.77
N TRP A 72 -9.92 -9.06 -6.60
CA TRP A 72 -8.68 -8.46 -6.10
C TRP A 72 -7.63 -9.52 -5.78
N VAL A 73 -8.02 -10.58 -5.09
CA VAL A 73 -7.10 -11.68 -4.74
C VAL A 73 -6.55 -12.35 -6.00
N THR A 74 -7.41 -12.68 -6.97
CA THR A 74 -6.98 -13.26 -8.25
C THR A 74 -6.03 -12.33 -9.02
N ALA A 75 -6.37 -11.04 -9.13
CA ALA A 75 -5.53 -10.08 -9.83
C ALA A 75 -4.18 -9.87 -9.12
N PHE A 76 -4.18 -9.84 -7.79
CA PHE A 76 -2.96 -9.73 -6.99
C PHE A 76 -2.08 -10.96 -7.17
N VAL A 77 -2.61 -12.18 -7.02
CA VAL A 77 -1.84 -13.42 -7.18
C VAL A 77 -1.27 -13.52 -8.60
N ALA A 78 -2.05 -13.22 -9.64
CA ALA A 78 -1.56 -13.23 -11.01
C ALA A 78 -0.39 -12.25 -11.21
N ARG A 79 -0.52 -11.02 -10.69
CA ARG A 79 0.54 -10.01 -10.78
C ARG A 79 1.76 -10.40 -9.95
N ALA A 80 1.56 -10.90 -8.73
CA ALA A 80 2.62 -11.37 -7.85
C ALA A 80 3.41 -12.50 -8.51
N MET A 81 2.74 -13.50 -9.08
CA MET A 81 3.43 -14.59 -9.80
C MET A 81 4.25 -14.10 -10.99
N THR A 82 3.83 -13.01 -11.64
CA THR A 82 4.58 -12.43 -12.76
C THR A 82 5.78 -11.62 -12.26
N TRP A 83 5.65 -10.88 -11.17
CA TRP A 83 6.64 -9.88 -10.74
C TRP A 83 7.58 -10.37 -9.63
N LEU A 84 7.16 -11.37 -8.85
CA LEU A 84 7.92 -11.92 -7.74
C LEU A 84 9.29 -12.45 -8.19
N PRO A 85 9.43 -13.20 -9.30
CA PRO A 85 10.74 -13.65 -9.75
C PRO A 85 11.68 -12.48 -10.04
N ALA A 86 11.21 -11.48 -10.77
CA ALA A 86 12.00 -10.29 -11.10
C ALA A 86 12.38 -9.50 -9.83
N LEU A 87 11.44 -9.34 -8.89
CA LEU A 87 11.70 -8.72 -7.59
C LEU A 87 12.77 -9.48 -6.82
N MET A 88 12.68 -10.81 -6.76
CA MET A 88 13.65 -11.66 -6.07
C MET A 88 15.03 -11.58 -6.72
N THR A 89 15.11 -11.49 -8.06
CA THR A 89 16.39 -11.27 -8.76
C THR A 89 17.01 -9.92 -8.41
N VAL A 90 16.21 -8.85 -8.43
CA VAL A 90 16.70 -7.51 -8.06
C VAL A 90 17.14 -7.49 -6.60
N LEU A 91 16.37 -8.07 -5.69
CA LEU A 91 16.73 -8.16 -4.28
C LEU A 91 17.99 -9.01 -4.08
N ALA A 92 18.14 -10.14 -4.76
CA ALA A 92 19.34 -10.97 -4.66
C ALA A 92 20.62 -10.23 -5.10
N LEU A 93 20.52 -9.31 -6.05
CA LEU A 93 21.64 -8.47 -6.49
C LEU A 93 21.86 -7.25 -5.57
N ALA A 94 20.77 -6.62 -5.12
CA ALA A 94 20.81 -5.40 -4.34
C ALA A 94 21.15 -5.64 -2.86
N VAL A 95 20.68 -6.74 -2.26
CA VAL A 95 20.88 -7.03 -0.83
C VAL A 95 22.38 -7.12 -0.48
N PRO A 96 23.23 -7.88 -1.21
CA PRO A 96 24.67 -7.90 -0.93
C PRO A 96 25.33 -6.53 -1.10
N LEU A 97 24.88 -5.74 -2.08
CA LEU A 97 25.41 -4.40 -2.34
C LEU A 97 25.02 -3.41 -1.22
N LEU A 98 23.78 -3.48 -0.74
CA LEU A 98 23.31 -2.71 0.42
C LEU A 98 24.06 -3.13 1.69
N SER A 99 24.27 -4.42 1.92
CA SER A 99 25.06 -4.92 3.06
C SER A 99 26.53 -4.49 2.98
N ALA A 100 27.10 -4.36 1.79
CA ALA A 100 28.45 -3.83 1.60
C ALA A 100 28.54 -2.30 1.79
N LEU A 101 27.41 -1.60 1.67
CA LEU A 101 27.26 -0.16 1.91
C LEU A 101 26.83 0.17 3.36
N ASP A 102 26.67 -0.84 4.22
CA ASP A 102 26.58 -0.71 5.68
C ASP A 102 27.98 -0.88 6.30
N PRO A 103 28.85 0.16 6.34
CA PRO A 103 30.14 0.09 7.05
C PRO A 103 29.97 -0.04 8.57
N HIS A 104 28.76 0.16 9.08
CA HIS A 104 28.35 -0.15 10.43
C HIS A 104 27.21 -1.14 10.29
N GLY A 105 27.47 -2.43 10.52
CA GLY A 105 26.42 -3.43 10.58
C GLY A 105 25.31 -3.02 11.57
N THR A 106 24.31 -3.85 11.74
CA THR A 106 23.31 -3.74 12.82
C THR A 106 23.93 -3.90 14.23
N GLU A 107 24.98 -3.16 14.53
CA GLU A 107 25.39 -2.68 15.84
C GLU A 107 25.14 -1.16 15.92
N ALA A 108 24.01 -0.71 15.39
CA ALA A 108 23.36 0.44 16.01
C ALA A 108 22.69 -0.08 17.28
N ASP A 109 23.48 -0.26 18.33
CA ASP A 109 23.03 0.19 19.64
C ASP A 109 22.66 1.66 19.40
N ALA A 110 21.36 1.90 19.16
CA ALA A 110 20.93 3.14 18.56
C ALA A 110 21.48 4.30 19.39
N PRO A 111 21.93 5.42 18.79
CA PRO A 111 22.22 6.63 19.56
C PRO A 111 21.01 7.08 20.40
N ALA A 112 19.79 6.62 20.06
CA ALA A 112 18.60 6.75 20.89
C ALA A 112 18.65 5.97 22.22
N VAL A 113 19.27 4.78 22.28
CA VAL A 113 19.43 3.98 23.52
C VAL A 113 20.53 4.56 24.42
N ALA A 114 21.60 5.10 23.82
CA ALA A 114 22.65 5.79 24.57
C ALA A 114 22.14 7.11 25.21
N VAL A 115 21.32 7.88 24.49
CA VAL A 115 20.69 9.11 25.02
C VAL A 115 19.69 8.81 26.14
N LEU A 116 18.98 7.68 26.07
CA LEU A 116 18.06 7.26 27.15
C LEU A 116 18.81 6.80 28.42
N ARG A 117 20.00 6.20 28.31
CA ARG A 117 20.81 5.78 29.47
C ARG A 117 21.57 6.93 30.16
N MET A 118 21.78 8.05 29.50
CA MET A 118 22.41 9.25 30.08
C MET A 118 21.44 10.14 30.86
N SER A 119 20.13 9.86 30.79
CA SER A 119 19.09 10.66 31.46
C SER A 119 18.71 10.14 32.87
N ASP A 120 19.36 9.07 33.34
CA ASP A 120 19.13 8.45 34.67
C ASP A 120 20.34 8.62 35.63
N ARG A 121 21.11 9.73 35.52
CA ARG A 121 22.11 10.11 36.52
C ARG A 121 21.94 11.55 36.98
#